data_AF-A0A162U693-F1
#
_entry.id   AF-A0A162U693-F1
#
_cell.length_a   1.000
_cell.length_b   1.000
_cell.length_c   1.000
_cell.angle_alpha   90.00
_cell.angle_beta   90.00
_cell.angle_gamma   90.00
#
_symmetry.space_group_name_H-M   'P 1'
#
loop_
_entity.id
_entity.type
_entity.pdbx_description
1 polymer ?
#
loop_
_entity_poly.entity_id
_entity_poly.type
_entity_poly.pdbx_seq_one_letter_code
_entity_poly.pdbx_strand_id
1 'polypeptide(L)'
;MLEEERARRLMKLEKIRPRLVAIAPQALDNAAHLDRSRQIHQMHVVLDALESVIYGPKQPFDQELAALRNSAKGFQLLSDALEVVPMSVAHEGVEHLEALADRFERVAKEVRHVALVPEDGGLGSHIISMVISKLLFKKNGLVKGDDVEATLSRAKYYLDRRDLENTARELNQLKGWPKRLASDWIEAARNRLEVEQALEVARTQVNFGNLLNSK
;
A
#
# COMPACT_ATOMS: atom_id res chain seq x y z
N MET A 1 -31.98 29.26 63.07
CA MET A 1 -32.62 28.97 61.77
C MET A 1 -31.67 29.13 60.59
N LEU A 2 -31.10 30.33 60.32
CA LEU A 2 -30.19 30.54 59.17
C LEU A 2 -28.86 29.77 59.28
N GLU A 3 -28.30 29.64 60.49
CA GLU A 3 -27.04 28.93 60.75
C GLU A 3 -27.19 27.40 60.66
N GLU A 4 -28.31 26.86 61.15
CA GLU A 4 -28.61 25.43 61.00
C GLU A 4 -28.79 25.05 59.54
N GLU A 5 -29.38 25.93 58.73
CA GLU A 5 -29.54 25.68 57.30
C GLU A 5 -28.21 25.74 56.55
N ARG A 6 -27.31 26.66 56.93
CA ARG A 6 -25.92 26.69 56.43
C ARG A 6 -25.14 25.44 56.84
N ALA A 7 -25.24 25.00 58.09
CA ALA A 7 -24.57 23.79 58.59
C ALA A 7 -25.08 22.52 57.88
N ARG A 8 -26.40 22.41 57.65
CA ARG A 8 -27.00 21.31 56.88
C ARG A 8 -26.52 21.29 55.43
N ARG A 9 -26.39 22.46 54.78
CA ARG A 9 -25.85 22.55 53.41
C ARG A 9 -24.37 22.18 53.36
N LEU A 10 -23.57 22.60 54.34
CA LEU A 10 -22.15 22.26 54.43
C LEU A 10 -21.94 20.74 54.60
N MET A 11 -22.68 20.11 55.52
CA MET A 11 -22.64 18.65 55.71
C MET A 11 -23.07 17.88 54.44
N LYS A 12 -24.06 18.42 53.70
CA LYS A 12 -24.49 17.83 52.42
C LYS A 12 -23.39 17.93 51.36
N LEU A 13 -22.67 19.05 51.29
CA LEU A 13 -21.51 19.24 50.40
C LEU A 13 -20.34 18.32 50.78
N GLU A 14 -20.03 18.18 52.07
CA GLU A 14 -18.98 17.28 52.54
C GLU A 14 -19.26 15.82 52.21
N LYS A 15 -20.54 15.41 52.22
CA LYS A 15 -20.96 14.06 51.84
C LYS A 15 -20.89 13.81 50.32
N ILE A 16 -21.02 14.86 49.50
CA ILE A 16 -21.04 14.76 48.03
C ILE A 16 -19.62 14.86 47.43
N ARG A 17 -18.75 15.71 48.00
CA ARG A 17 -17.36 15.93 47.56
C ARG A 17 -16.56 14.63 47.32
N PRO A 18 -16.48 13.66 48.25
CA PRO A 18 -15.70 12.44 48.03
C PRO A 18 -16.26 11.55 46.92
N ARG A 19 -17.58 11.59 46.66
CA ARG A 19 -18.19 10.89 45.52
C ARG A 19 -17.79 11.52 44.19
N LEU A 20 -17.75 12.86 44.12
CA LEU A 20 -17.28 13.57 42.93
C LEU A 20 -15.79 13.30 42.65
N VAL A 21 -14.96 13.30 43.71
CA VAL A 21 -13.52 12.99 43.59
C VAL A 21 -13.30 11.53 43.16
N ALA A 22 -14.14 10.59 43.60
CA ALA A 22 -14.03 9.19 43.19
C ALA A 22 -14.45 8.94 41.73
N ILE A 23 -15.43 9.68 41.20
CA ILE A 23 -15.97 9.47 39.85
C ILE A 23 -15.14 10.20 38.79
N ALA A 24 -14.52 11.34 39.11
CA ALA A 24 -13.80 12.16 38.14
C ALA A 24 -12.68 11.40 37.37
N PRO A 25 -11.83 10.58 38.01
CA PRO A 25 -10.82 9.78 37.29
C PRO A 25 -11.45 8.75 36.34
N GLN A 26 -12.53 8.09 36.76
CA GLN A 26 -13.24 7.11 35.93
C GLN A 26 -13.92 7.76 34.73
N ALA A 27 -14.49 8.95 34.91
CA ALA A 27 -15.09 9.71 33.82
C ALA A 27 -14.03 10.16 32.80
N LEU A 28 -12.84 10.59 33.27
CA LEU A 28 -11.71 10.95 32.41
C LEU A 28 -11.17 9.73 31.64
N ASP A 29 -11.02 8.60 32.31
CA ASP A 29 -10.55 7.36 31.66
C ASP A 29 -11.54 6.86 30.60
N ASN A 30 -12.84 6.84 30.94
CA ASN A 30 -13.89 6.51 29.98
C ASN A 30 -13.91 7.45 28.78
N ALA A 31 -13.74 8.76 28.99
CA ALA A 31 -13.66 9.72 27.90
C ALA A 31 -12.47 9.41 26.97
N ALA A 32 -11.30 9.13 27.54
CA ALA A 32 -10.12 8.74 26.77
C ALA A 32 -10.32 7.41 26.01
N HIS A 33 -11.02 6.43 26.60
CA HIS A 33 -11.38 5.18 25.94
C HIS A 33 -12.35 5.39 24.77
N LEU A 34 -13.38 6.21 24.96
CA LEU A 34 -14.34 6.56 23.91
C LEU A 34 -13.66 7.30 22.75
N ASP A 35 -12.76 8.23 23.05
CA ASP A 35 -12.00 8.97 22.03
C ASP A 35 -11.11 8.03 21.21
N ARG A 36 -10.40 7.09 21.86
CA ARG A 36 -9.61 6.05 21.17
C ARG A 36 -10.49 5.16 20.28
N SER A 37 -11.65 4.73 20.78
CA SER A 37 -12.59 3.90 20.01
C SER A 37 -13.11 4.65 18.79
N ARG A 38 -13.48 5.92 18.95
CA ARG A 38 -13.88 6.79 17.86
C ARG A 38 -12.78 6.93 16.80
N GLN A 39 -11.54 7.15 17.22
CA GLN A 39 -10.40 7.27 16.31
C GLN A 39 -10.18 6.00 15.50
N ILE A 40 -10.19 4.83 16.15
CA ILE A 40 -10.04 3.53 15.47
C ILE A 40 -11.18 3.28 14.48
N HIS A 41 -12.42 3.62 14.84
CA HIS A 41 -13.55 3.48 13.94
C HIS A 41 -13.44 4.42 12.72
N GLN A 42 -13.01 5.67 12.93
CA GLN A 42 -12.73 6.60 11.83
C GLN A 42 -11.64 6.06 10.91
N MET A 43 -10.56 5.50 11.46
CA MET A 43 -9.50 4.85 10.68
C MET A 43 -10.04 3.69 9.86
N HIS A 44 -10.89 2.84 10.44
CA HIS A 44 -11.50 1.71 9.74
C HIS A 44 -12.33 2.17 8.54
N VAL A 45 -13.22 3.17 8.72
CA VAL A 45 -14.06 3.70 7.64
C VAL A 45 -13.22 4.31 6.52
N VAL A 46 -12.17 5.07 6.86
CA VAL A 46 -11.30 5.68 5.85
C VAL A 46 -10.46 4.61 5.14
N LEU A 47 -10.00 3.59 5.86
CA LEU A 47 -9.29 2.46 5.27
C LEU A 47 -10.17 1.71 4.26
N ASP A 48 -11.42 1.41 4.62
CA ASP A 48 -12.37 0.74 3.72
C ASP A 48 -12.64 1.57 2.45
N ALA A 49 -12.77 2.90 2.60
CA ALA A 49 -12.91 3.81 1.47
C ALA A 49 -11.68 3.79 0.55
N LEU A 50 -10.48 3.86 1.15
CA LEU A 50 -9.23 3.79 0.40
C LEU A 50 -9.07 2.45 -0.33
N GLU A 51 -9.32 1.32 0.35
CA GLU A 51 -9.28 -0.01 -0.26
C GLU A 51 -10.25 -0.11 -1.45
N SER A 52 -11.47 0.42 -1.31
CA SER A 52 -12.45 0.46 -2.42
C SER A 52 -11.92 1.24 -3.63
N VAL A 53 -11.14 2.30 -3.42
CA VAL A 53 -10.53 3.08 -4.50
C VAL A 53 -9.37 2.33 -5.16
N ILE A 54 -8.49 1.71 -4.36
CA ILE A 54 -7.28 1.02 -4.82
C ILE A 54 -7.58 -0.31 -5.56
N TYR A 55 -8.63 -1.01 -5.16
CA TYR A 55 -9.11 -2.22 -5.85
C TYR A 55 -10.08 -1.92 -7.01
N GLY A 56 -10.46 -0.64 -7.18
CA GLY A 56 -11.27 -0.17 -8.30
C GLY A 56 -10.44 0.24 -9.52
N PRO A 57 -11.09 0.87 -10.51
CA PRO A 57 -10.39 1.52 -11.62
C PRO A 57 -9.38 2.56 -11.14
N LYS A 58 -8.31 2.77 -11.91
CA LYS A 58 -7.28 3.77 -11.59
C LYS A 58 -7.93 5.16 -11.46
N GLN A 59 -7.82 5.74 -10.28
CA GLN A 59 -8.28 7.09 -9.97
C GLN A 59 -7.42 7.68 -8.84
N PRO A 60 -7.39 9.02 -8.70
CA PRO A 60 -6.74 9.67 -7.58
C PRO A 60 -7.33 9.24 -6.24
N PHE A 61 -6.51 9.18 -5.20
CA PHE A 61 -6.89 8.84 -3.83
C PHE A 61 -6.23 9.76 -2.78
N ASP A 62 -5.89 10.99 -3.21
CA ASP A 62 -5.22 11.98 -2.36
C ASP A 62 -6.03 12.35 -1.12
N GLN A 63 -7.37 12.42 -1.24
CA GLN A 63 -8.27 12.77 -0.15
C GLN A 63 -8.32 11.66 0.90
N GLU A 64 -8.46 10.41 0.46
CA GLU A 64 -8.51 9.22 1.29
C GLU A 64 -7.17 9.01 2.01
N LEU A 65 -6.05 9.16 1.30
CA LEU A 65 -4.71 9.08 1.91
C LEU A 65 -4.50 10.19 2.95
N ALA A 66 -4.89 11.42 2.65
CA ALA A 66 -4.79 12.54 3.60
C ALA A 66 -5.69 12.32 4.83
N ALA A 67 -6.90 11.81 4.64
CA ALA A 67 -7.81 11.47 5.73
C ALA A 67 -7.22 10.36 6.61
N LEU A 68 -6.61 9.33 6.00
CA LEU A 68 -6.01 8.22 6.74
C LEU A 68 -4.78 8.66 7.52
N ARG A 69 -3.92 9.50 6.94
CA ARG A 69 -2.78 10.11 7.64
C ARG A 69 -3.22 10.97 8.83
N ASN A 70 -4.32 11.72 8.67
CA ASN A 70 -4.85 12.53 9.76
C ASN A 70 -5.42 11.69 10.89
N SER A 71 -6.11 10.58 10.58
CA SER A 71 -6.66 9.67 11.60
C SER A 71 -5.58 8.82 12.26
N ALA A 72 -4.45 8.58 11.58
CA ALA A 72 -3.27 7.89 12.12
C ALA A 72 -2.47 8.71 13.14
N LYS A 73 -2.76 10.00 13.35
CA LYS A 73 -2.07 10.85 14.34
C LYS A 73 -2.17 10.24 15.75
N GLY A 74 -1.04 9.78 16.29
CA GLY A 74 -0.97 9.04 17.56
C GLY A 74 -0.52 7.58 17.41
N PHE A 75 -0.45 7.07 16.17
CA PHE A 75 0.09 5.76 15.84
C PHE A 75 1.35 5.94 14.98
N GLN A 76 2.52 5.98 15.64
CA GLN A 76 3.80 6.28 14.96
C GLN A 76 4.08 5.33 13.79
N LEU A 77 4.00 4.01 14.05
CA LEU A 77 4.26 2.98 13.03
C LEU A 77 3.37 3.15 11.79
N LEU A 78 2.09 3.46 12.00
CA LEU A 78 1.16 3.69 10.91
C LEU A 78 1.46 4.99 10.17
N SER A 79 1.80 6.05 10.90
CA SER A 79 2.18 7.34 10.29
C SER A 79 3.39 7.17 9.38
N ASP A 80 4.43 6.47 9.87
CA ASP A 80 5.65 6.18 9.10
C ASP A 80 5.34 5.34 7.85
N ALA A 81 4.51 4.30 7.99
CA ALA A 81 4.12 3.46 6.86
C ALA A 81 3.32 4.22 5.79
N LEU A 82 2.42 5.12 6.21
CA LEU A 82 1.64 5.94 5.28
C LEU A 82 2.48 7.02 4.61
N GLU A 83 3.56 7.49 5.22
CA GLU A 83 4.48 8.48 4.64
C GLU A 83 5.29 7.93 3.48
N VAL A 84 5.51 6.61 3.42
CA VAL A 84 6.19 5.94 2.29
C VAL A 84 5.49 6.22 0.97
N VAL A 85 4.15 6.31 0.97
CA VAL A 85 3.36 6.54 -0.25
C VAL A 85 3.45 8.02 -0.68
N PRO A 86 4.08 8.37 -1.80
CA PRO A 86 4.18 9.76 -2.21
C PRO A 86 2.81 10.35 -2.57
N MET A 87 2.59 11.64 -2.28
CA MET A 87 1.34 12.32 -2.70
C MET A 87 1.20 12.41 -4.23
N SER A 88 2.31 12.38 -4.98
CA SER A 88 2.27 12.29 -6.44
C SER A 88 1.65 10.96 -6.91
N VAL A 89 2.01 9.84 -6.28
CA VAL A 89 1.41 8.53 -6.56
C VAL A 89 -0.08 8.54 -6.21
N ALA A 90 -0.46 9.17 -5.10
CA ALA A 90 -1.86 9.30 -4.71
C ALA A 90 -2.67 10.16 -5.69
N HIS A 91 -2.08 11.25 -6.21
CA HIS A 91 -2.72 12.12 -7.18
C HIS A 91 -2.86 11.47 -8.56
N GLU A 92 -1.85 10.72 -9.01
CA GLU A 92 -1.91 10.00 -10.28
C GLU A 92 -2.80 8.76 -10.22
N GLY A 93 -2.93 8.15 -9.04
CA GLY A 93 -3.57 6.86 -8.85
C GLY A 93 -2.66 5.69 -9.22
N VAL A 94 -2.99 4.50 -8.70
CA VAL A 94 -2.29 3.25 -9.04
C VAL A 94 -3.10 2.41 -10.01
N GLU A 95 -2.43 1.69 -10.90
CA GLU A 95 -3.09 0.75 -11.80
C GLU A 95 -3.64 -0.45 -11.01
N HIS A 96 -4.78 -1.00 -11.42
CA HIS A 96 -5.30 -2.27 -10.90
C HIS A 96 -4.52 -3.47 -11.48
N LEU A 97 -4.54 -4.61 -10.79
CA LEU A 97 -3.73 -5.79 -11.17
C LEU A 97 -3.99 -6.25 -12.60
N GLU A 98 -5.25 -6.24 -13.02
CA GLU A 98 -5.67 -6.67 -14.34
C GLU A 98 -5.15 -5.72 -15.43
N ALA A 99 -5.19 -4.40 -15.20
CA ALA A 99 -4.58 -3.42 -16.10
C ALA A 99 -3.06 -3.60 -16.21
N LEU A 100 -2.36 -3.88 -15.10
CA LEU A 100 -0.93 -4.19 -15.12
C LEU A 100 -0.64 -5.46 -15.92
N ALA A 101 -1.49 -6.49 -15.79
CA ALA A 101 -1.39 -7.74 -16.55
C ALA A 101 -1.59 -7.50 -18.06
N ASP A 102 -2.62 -6.75 -18.44
CA ASP A 102 -2.88 -6.42 -19.85
C ASP A 102 -1.74 -5.57 -20.44
N ARG A 103 -1.21 -4.64 -19.66
CA ARG A 103 -0.08 -3.80 -20.07
C ARG A 103 1.22 -4.59 -20.18
N PHE A 104 1.43 -5.57 -19.32
CA PHE A 104 2.60 -6.44 -19.37
C PHE A 104 2.72 -7.14 -20.72
N GLU A 105 1.63 -7.66 -21.29
CA GLU A 105 1.68 -8.34 -22.59
C GLU A 105 2.18 -7.42 -23.72
N ARG A 106 1.75 -6.15 -23.70
CA ARG A 106 2.23 -5.13 -24.64
C ARG A 106 3.71 -4.85 -24.43
N VAL A 107 4.13 -4.62 -23.19
CA VAL A 107 5.54 -4.37 -22.83
C VAL A 107 6.41 -5.57 -23.23
N ALA A 108 5.98 -6.80 -22.94
CA ALA A 108 6.71 -8.01 -23.26
C ALA A 108 6.88 -8.19 -24.78
N LYS A 109 5.89 -7.79 -25.59
CA LYS A 109 6.01 -7.81 -27.06
C LYS A 109 7.07 -6.82 -27.55
N GLU A 110 7.04 -5.59 -27.07
CA GLU A 110 8.00 -4.55 -27.47
C GLU A 110 9.41 -4.86 -26.97
N VAL A 111 9.54 -5.38 -25.75
CA VAL A 111 10.81 -5.85 -25.19
C VAL A 111 11.42 -6.96 -26.04
N ARG A 112 10.63 -7.95 -26.47
CA ARG A 112 11.11 -8.99 -27.40
C ARG A 112 11.55 -8.40 -28.74
N HIS A 113 10.82 -7.42 -29.25
CA HIS A 113 11.15 -6.77 -30.53
C HIS A 113 12.50 -6.06 -30.47
N VAL A 114 12.74 -5.22 -29.46
CA VAL A 114 14.02 -4.49 -29.36
C VAL A 114 15.19 -5.37 -28.96
N ALA A 115 14.94 -6.49 -28.25
CA ALA A 115 15.99 -7.45 -27.93
C ALA A 115 16.55 -8.17 -29.18
N LEU A 116 15.80 -8.16 -30.29
CA LEU A 116 16.24 -8.70 -31.58
C LEU A 116 17.08 -7.71 -32.40
N VAL A 117 17.09 -6.42 -32.01
CA VAL A 117 17.80 -5.37 -32.73
C VAL A 117 19.16 -5.15 -32.06
N PRO A 118 20.29 -5.40 -32.75
CA PRO A 118 21.61 -5.09 -32.22
C PRO A 118 21.76 -3.60 -31.92
N GLU A 119 22.37 -3.25 -30.77
CA GLU A 119 22.62 -1.84 -30.41
C GLU A 119 23.65 -1.16 -31.33
N ASP A 120 24.47 -1.95 -32.03
CA ASP A 120 25.49 -1.49 -32.96
C ASP A 120 25.00 -1.57 -34.41
N GLY A 121 24.44 -0.47 -34.92
CA GLY A 121 24.04 -0.30 -36.33
C GLY A 121 25.19 -0.33 -37.35
N GLY A 122 26.36 -0.86 -37.02
CA GLY A 122 27.52 -0.96 -37.91
C GLY A 122 28.27 -2.28 -37.74
N LEU A 123 28.27 -3.10 -38.80
CA LEU A 123 29.19 -4.24 -39.02
C LEU A 123 29.16 -5.40 -37.99
N GLY A 124 27.98 -5.73 -37.44
CA GLY A 124 27.78 -6.88 -36.55
C GLY A 124 26.75 -7.93 -37.01
N SER A 125 26.62 -8.18 -38.32
CA SER A 125 25.55 -9.02 -38.90
C SER A 125 25.57 -10.51 -38.53
N HIS A 126 26.54 -10.98 -37.73
CA HIS A 126 26.81 -12.40 -37.54
C HIS A 126 26.40 -13.02 -36.18
N ILE A 127 25.81 -12.25 -35.25
CA ILE A 127 25.36 -12.78 -33.93
C ILE A 127 23.82 -12.84 -33.81
N ILE A 128 23.09 -12.24 -34.76
CA ILE A 128 21.63 -12.13 -34.76
C ILE A 128 20.94 -13.51 -34.74
N SER A 129 21.46 -14.50 -35.48
CA SER A 129 20.85 -15.83 -35.57
C SER A 129 20.79 -16.56 -34.23
N MET A 130 21.78 -16.36 -33.35
CA MET A 130 21.83 -16.98 -32.02
C MET A 130 20.82 -16.33 -31.07
N VAL A 131 20.64 -15.01 -31.14
CA VAL A 131 19.63 -14.28 -30.34
C VAL A 131 18.23 -14.63 -30.81
N ILE A 132 17.98 -14.58 -32.12
CA ILE A 132 16.70 -15.00 -32.73
C ILE A 132 16.38 -16.45 -32.33
N SER A 133 17.33 -17.38 -32.47
CA SER A 133 17.11 -18.78 -32.11
C SER A 133 16.71 -18.96 -30.65
N LYS A 134 17.31 -18.19 -29.72
CA LYS A 134 16.94 -18.22 -28.29
C LYS A 134 15.56 -17.62 -28.01
N LEU A 135 15.11 -16.62 -28.75
CA LEU A 135 13.78 -16.01 -28.58
C LEU A 135 12.65 -16.78 -29.30
N LEU A 136 12.96 -17.50 -30.38
CA LEU A 136 11.95 -18.29 -31.12
C LEU A 136 11.36 -19.42 -30.27
N PHE A 137 12.12 -19.95 -29.31
CA PHE A 137 11.59 -20.88 -28.33
C PHE A 137 10.91 -20.10 -27.21
N LYS A 138 9.59 -19.92 -27.34
CA LYS A 138 8.75 -19.43 -26.23
C LYS A 138 8.95 -20.33 -25.02
N LYS A 139 9.66 -19.80 -24.02
CA LYS A 139 9.86 -20.45 -22.73
C LYS A 139 8.63 -20.18 -21.88
N ASN A 140 8.16 -21.18 -21.13
CA ASN A 140 7.03 -21.02 -20.22
C ASN A 140 7.46 -21.41 -18.80
N GLY A 141 7.04 -20.61 -17.82
CA GLY A 141 7.30 -20.88 -16.40
C GLY A 141 8.70 -20.45 -15.93
N LEU A 142 9.18 -21.09 -14.85
CA LEU A 142 10.45 -20.80 -14.20
C LEU A 142 11.65 -21.34 -14.99
N VAL A 143 11.95 -20.69 -16.11
CA VAL A 143 13.05 -21.11 -16.98
C VAL A 143 14.36 -20.50 -16.51
N LYS A 144 15.43 -21.32 -16.47
CA LYS A 144 16.79 -20.87 -16.13
C LYS A 144 17.41 -20.08 -17.27
N GLY A 145 18.20 -19.06 -16.93
CA GLY A 145 18.97 -18.26 -17.86
C GLY A 145 18.71 -16.76 -17.72
N ASP A 146 19.66 -15.97 -18.20
CA ASP A 146 19.65 -14.50 -18.08
C ASP A 146 19.28 -13.81 -19.40
N ASP A 147 18.74 -14.58 -20.37
CA ASP A 147 18.22 -14.03 -21.62
C ASP A 147 16.86 -13.34 -21.42
N VAL A 148 16.53 -12.44 -22.36
CA VAL A 148 15.29 -11.65 -22.32
C VAL A 148 14.06 -12.55 -22.27
N GLU A 149 14.01 -13.63 -23.06
CA GLU A 149 12.84 -14.53 -23.05
C GLU A 149 12.73 -15.25 -21.70
N ALA A 150 13.81 -15.79 -21.15
CA ALA A 150 13.78 -16.41 -19.82
C ALA A 150 13.29 -15.44 -18.73
N THR A 151 13.73 -14.18 -18.79
CA THR A 151 13.28 -13.12 -17.87
C THR A 151 11.79 -12.82 -18.02
N LEU A 152 11.29 -12.64 -19.25
CA LEU A 152 9.88 -12.39 -19.52
C LEU A 152 8.99 -13.57 -19.11
N SER A 153 9.44 -14.81 -19.34
CA SER A 153 8.71 -16.02 -18.93
C SER A 153 8.57 -16.12 -17.41
N ARG A 154 9.63 -15.82 -16.65
CA ARG A 154 9.58 -15.78 -15.18
C ARG A 154 8.70 -14.64 -14.69
N ALA A 155 8.85 -13.45 -15.25
CA ALA A 155 7.98 -12.31 -14.92
C ALA A 155 6.50 -12.66 -15.12
N LYS A 156 6.13 -13.25 -16.28
CA LYS A 156 4.77 -13.70 -16.55
C LYS A 156 4.28 -14.76 -15.54
N TYR A 157 5.15 -15.72 -15.20
CA TYR A 157 4.84 -16.76 -14.23
C TYR A 157 4.45 -16.20 -12.84
N TYR A 158 5.18 -15.17 -12.39
CA TYR A 158 4.87 -14.48 -11.13
C TYR A 158 3.62 -13.61 -11.25
N LEU A 159 3.46 -12.90 -12.36
CA LEU A 159 2.31 -12.04 -12.60
C LEU A 159 0.99 -12.81 -12.62
N ASP A 160 0.99 -14.00 -13.21
CA ASP A 160 -0.17 -14.92 -13.22
C ASP A 160 -0.56 -15.41 -11.82
N ARG A 161 0.36 -15.33 -10.87
CA ARG A 161 0.14 -15.65 -9.45
C ARG A 161 -0.13 -14.40 -8.61
N ARG A 162 -0.29 -13.24 -9.25
CA ARG A 162 -0.44 -11.93 -8.60
C ARG A 162 0.75 -11.55 -7.71
N ASP A 163 1.92 -12.11 -8.02
CA ASP A 163 3.18 -11.79 -7.33
C ASP A 163 3.88 -10.63 -8.06
N LEU A 164 3.42 -9.41 -7.77
CA LEU A 164 3.94 -8.19 -8.39
C LEU A 164 5.40 -7.93 -8.03
N GLU A 165 5.80 -8.24 -6.80
CA GLU A 165 7.15 -8.03 -6.30
C GLU A 165 8.17 -8.82 -7.14
N ASN A 166 7.96 -10.14 -7.28
CA ASN A 166 8.85 -10.96 -8.07
C ASN A 166 8.75 -10.63 -9.57
N THR A 167 7.57 -10.24 -10.07
CA THR A 167 7.42 -9.79 -11.46
C THR A 167 8.29 -8.56 -11.74
N ALA A 168 8.19 -7.52 -10.90
CA ALA A 168 8.99 -6.31 -11.02
C ALA A 168 10.48 -6.61 -10.86
N ARG A 169 10.85 -7.53 -9.97
CA ARG A 169 12.24 -7.96 -9.74
C ARG A 169 12.85 -8.63 -10.98
N GLU A 170 12.11 -9.52 -11.64
CA GLU A 170 12.55 -10.17 -12.88
C GLU A 170 12.74 -9.14 -14.00
N LEU A 171 11.74 -8.30 -14.26
CA LEU A 171 11.87 -7.24 -15.27
C LEU A 171 13.00 -6.25 -14.95
N ASN A 172 13.32 -6.09 -13.66
CA ASN A 172 14.42 -5.24 -13.25
C ASN A 172 15.81 -5.77 -13.64
N GLN A 173 15.93 -7.07 -13.96
CA GLN A 173 17.16 -7.70 -14.44
C GLN A 173 17.47 -7.40 -15.91
N LEU A 174 16.49 -6.92 -16.68
CA LEU A 174 16.69 -6.49 -18.07
C LEU A 174 17.76 -5.38 -18.14
N LYS A 175 18.44 -5.30 -19.28
CA LYS A 175 19.49 -4.30 -19.56
C LYS A 175 19.23 -3.59 -20.89
N GLY A 176 19.90 -2.47 -21.14
CA GLY A 176 19.81 -1.73 -22.41
C GLY A 176 18.38 -1.25 -22.74
N TRP A 177 18.03 -1.31 -24.03
CA TRP A 177 16.69 -0.95 -24.51
C TRP A 177 15.53 -1.74 -23.89
N PRO A 178 15.60 -3.09 -23.74
CA PRO A 178 14.61 -3.87 -22.99
C PRO A 178 14.25 -3.29 -21.63
N LYS A 179 15.25 -2.84 -20.86
CA LYS A 179 15.05 -2.26 -19.54
C LYS A 179 14.32 -0.92 -19.58
N ARG A 180 14.66 -0.08 -20.56
CA ARG A 180 14.03 1.24 -20.76
C ARG A 180 12.57 1.10 -21.16
N LEU A 181 12.21 0.12 -21.98
CA LEU A 181 10.80 -0.11 -22.33
C LEU A 181 9.98 -0.67 -21.15
N ALA A 182 10.63 -1.40 -20.24
CA ALA A 182 9.98 -1.95 -19.06
C ALA A 182 9.94 -0.99 -17.86
N SER A 183 10.66 0.15 -17.88
CA SER A 183 10.82 1.03 -16.70
C SER A 183 9.48 1.50 -16.15
N ASP A 184 8.61 1.99 -17.02
CA ASP A 184 7.33 2.59 -16.64
C ASP A 184 6.35 1.53 -16.13
N TRP A 185 6.52 0.27 -16.54
CA TRP A 185 5.75 -0.85 -15.98
C TRP A 185 6.27 -1.22 -14.60
N ILE A 186 7.60 -1.28 -14.43
CA ILE A 186 8.24 -1.57 -13.14
C ILE A 186 7.91 -0.49 -12.10
N GLU A 187 7.89 0.77 -12.51
CA GLU A 187 7.51 1.89 -11.64
C GLU A 187 6.04 1.82 -11.23
N ALA A 188 5.12 1.60 -12.18
CA ALA A 188 3.70 1.41 -11.86
C ALA A 188 3.47 0.23 -10.90
N ALA A 189 4.19 -0.88 -11.09
CA ALA A 189 4.16 -2.04 -10.21
C ALA A 189 4.68 -1.71 -8.79
N ARG A 190 5.78 -0.98 -8.68
CA ARG A 190 6.34 -0.54 -7.39
C ARG A 190 5.41 0.40 -6.64
N ASN A 191 4.88 1.41 -7.32
CA ASN A 191 3.93 2.35 -6.73
C ASN A 191 2.70 1.62 -6.17
N ARG A 192 2.19 0.62 -6.88
CA ARG A 192 1.10 -0.23 -6.37
C ARG A 192 1.52 -1.03 -5.13
N LEU A 193 2.69 -1.67 -5.15
CA LEU A 193 3.20 -2.43 -4.01
C LEU A 193 3.39 -1.57 -2.75
N GLU A 194 3.92 -0.37 -2.90
CA GLU A 194 4.09 0.57 -1.78
C GLU A 194 2.74 0.92 -1.13
N VAL A 195 1.71 1.16 -1.96
CA VAL A 195 0.35 1.40 -1.47
C VAL A 195 -0.23 0.16 -0.78
N GLU A 196 -0.10 -1.03 -1.38
CA GLU A 196 -0.59 -2.28 -0.79
C GLU A 196 0.09 -2.59 0.56
N GLN A 197 1.40 -2.34 0.69
CA GLN A 197 2.14 -2.50 1.94
C GLN A 197 1.67 -1.51 3.01
N ALA A 198 1.46 -0.24 2.65
CA ALA A 198 0.94 0.76 3.58
C ALA A 198 -0.48 0.41 4.08
N LEU A 199 -1.33 -0.10 3.17
CA LEU A 199 -2.67 -0.60 3.52
C LEU A 199 -2.61 -1.82 4.44
N GLU A 200 -1.68 -2.74 4.24
CA GLU A 200 -1.49 -3.89 5.12
C GLU A 200 -1.15 -3.45 6.55
N VAL A 201 -0.21 -2.52 6.71
CA VAL A 201 0.12 -1.94 8.03
C VAL A 201 -1.09 -1.25 8.66
N ALA A 202 -1.84 -0.48 7.88
CA ALA A 202 -3.07 0.18 8.33
C ALA A 202 -4.12 -0.83 8.83
N ARG A 203 -4.32 -1.91 8.06
CA ARG A 203 -5.26 -2.98 8.41
C ARG A 203 -4.84 -3.69 9.68
N THR A 204 -3.56 -4.03 9.84
CA THR A 204 -3.03 -4.62 11.07
C THR A 204 -3.25 -3.70 12.27
N GLN A 205 -3.00 -2.40 12.13
CA GLN A 205 -3.20 -1.42 13.21
C GLN A 205 -4.68 -1.29 13.61
N VAL A 206 -5.60 -1.19 12.64
CA VAL A 206 -7.05 -1.10 12.89
C VAL A 206 -7.55 -2.38 13.56
N ASN A 207 -7.13 -3.55 13.09
CA ASN A 207 -7.50 -4.84 13.68
C ASN A 207 -7.01 -4.96 15.13
N PHE A 208 -5.76 -4.56 15.39
CA PHE A 208 -5.22 -4.53 16.74
C PHE A 208 -6.01 -3.58 17.66
N GLY A 209 -6.34 -2.38 17.17
CA GLY A 209 -7.18 -1.42 17.90
C GLY A 209 -8.57 -1.97 18.23
N ASN A 210 -9.23 -2.63 17.27
CA ASN A 210 -10.54 -3.24 17.47
C ASN A 210 -10.52 -4.36 18.53
N LEU A 211 -9.44 -5.16 18.58
CA LEU A 211 -9.26 -6.22 19.57
C LEU A 211 -9.05 -5.69 21.01
N LEU A 212 -8.48 -4.50 21.15
CA LEU A 212 -8.30 -3.86 22.45
C LEU A 212 -9.60 -3.23 22.97
N ASN A 213 -10.47 -2.77 22.08
CA ASN A 213 -11.75 -2.14 22.43
C ASN A 213 -12.89 -3.15 22.68
N SER A 214 -12.71 -4.43 22.32
CA SER A 214 -13.71 -5.48 22.52
C SER A 214 -13.62 -6.22 23.85
N LYS A 215 -12.63 -5.89 24.69
CA LYS A 215 -12.45 -6.41 26.05
C LYS A 215 -12.94 -5.39 27.08
#